data_AF-R5VIH4-F1
#
_entry.id   AF-R5VIH4-F1
#
_cell.length_a   1.000
_cell.length_b   1.000
_cell.length_c   1.000
_cell.angle_alpha   90.00
_cell.angle_beta   90.00
_cell.angle_gamma   90.00
#
_symmetry.space_group_name_H-M   'P 1'
#
loop_
_entity.id
_entity.type
_entity.pdbx_description
1 polymer ?
#
loop_
_entity_poly.entity_id
_entity_poly.type
_entity_poly.pdbx_seq_one_letter_code
_entity_poly.pdbx_strand_id
1 'polypeptide(L)'
;MKPDKNSMDYQLNLLALEEMENLVPMTLHERTCIRKWVRSGHEIESNPWHYLDADGMPLNYLQAFRLKYGYPSGPWNYWKGPDEQFLWDDARQCFISKDEL
;
A
#
# COMPACT_ATOMS: atom_id res chain seq x y z
N MET A 1 -6.07 4.13 -23.05
CA MET A 1 -6.50 5.53 -22.96
C MET A 1 -5.43 6.28 -22.15
N LYS A 2 -4.95 7.45 -22.58
CA LYS A 2 -4.03 8.25 -21.75
C LYS A 2 -4.86 8.98 -20.69
N PRO A 3 -4.42 9.09 -19.43
CA PRO A 3 -5.16 9.86 -18.43
C PRO A 3 -5.23 11.33 -18.84
N ASP A 4 -6.40 11.94 -18.63
CA ASP A 4 -6.55 13.39 -18.73
C ASP A 4 -5.90 14.04 -17.51
N LYS A 5 -4.68 14.55 -17.71
CA LYS A 5 -3.89 15.15 -16.65
C LYS A 5 -4.46 16.46 -16.14
N ASN A 6 -5.38 17.09 -16.86
CA ASN A 6 -6.00 18.35 -16.45
C ASN A 6 -7.34 18.12 -15.73
N SER A 7 -7.83 16.88 -15.71
CA SER A 7 -9.05 16.54 -14.98
C SER A 7 -8.85 16.73 -13.47
N MET A 8 -9.94 17.13 -12.81
CA MET A 8 -9.96 17.29 -11.36
C MET A 8 -9.63 15.98 -10.65
N ASP A 9 -10.20 14.87 -11.12
CA ASP A 9 -9.97 13.54 -10.54
C ASP A 9 -8.49 13.13 -10.59
N TYR A 10 -7.81 13.38 -11.71
CA TYR A 10 -6.38 13.10 -11.83
C TYR A 10 -5.55 13.94 -10.86
N GLN A 11 -5.88 15.22 -10.68
CA GLN A 11 -5.18 16.11 -9.74
C GLN A 11 -5.42 15.70 -8.28
N LEU A 12 -6.65 15.35 -7.92
CA LEU A 12 -6.98 14.84 -6.59
C LEU A 12 -6.23 13.53 -6.29
N ASN A 13 -6.16 12.63 -7.27
CA ASN A 13 -5.44 11.38 -7.12
C ASN A 13 -3.91 11.57 -6.96
N LEU A 14 -3.33 12.62 -7.56
CA LEU A 14 -1.94 12.99 -7.31
C LEU A 14 -1.72 13.57 -5.91
N LEU A 15 -2.67 14.36 -5.39
CA LEU A 15 -2.59 14.88 -4.02
C LEU A 15 -2.69 13.75 -2.99
N ALA A 16 -3.61 12.80 -3.19
CA ALA A 16 -3.71 11.62 -2.34
C ALA A 16 -2.44 10.77 -2.35
N LEU A 17 -1.78 10.64 -3.51
CA LEU A 17 -0.45 10.03 -3.60
C LEU A 17 0.60 10.77 -2.79
N GLU A 18 0.66 12.10 -2.88
CA GLU A 18 1.60 12.91 -2.11
C GLU A 18 1.38 12.77 -0.60
N GLU A 19 0.12 12.81 -0.16
CA GLU A 19 -0.24 12.61 1.24
C GLU A 19 0.19 11.22 1.73
N MET A 20 -0.15 10.16 1.00
CA MET A 20 0.27 8.80 1.35
C MET A 20 1.79 8.66 1.40
N GLU A 21 2.50 9.29 0.47
CA GLU A 21 3.96 9.32 0.41
C GLU A 21 4.63 10.02 1.60
N ASN A 22 3.94 10.96 2.23
CA ASN A 22 4.41 11.70 3.41
C ASN A 22 4.04 11.01 4.72
N LEU A 23 2.88 10.36 4.78
CA LEU A 23 2.33 9.79 6.02
C LEU A 23 2.66 8.31 6.20
N VAL A 24 2.81 7.54 5.12
CA VAL A 24 2.96 6.09 5.19
C VAL A 24 4.41 5.70 4.92
N PRO A 25 5.09 5.04 5.89
CA PRO A 25 6.39 4.43 5.64
C PRO A 25 6.29 3.44 4.48
N MET A 26 7.16 3.59 3.47
CA MET A 26 7.18 2.75 2.29
C MET A 26 8.59 2.58 1.76
N THR A 27 8.87 1.42 1.18
CA THR A 27 10.15 1.17 0.51
C THR A 27 10.26 1.98 -0.78
N LEU A 28 11.48 2.17 -1.29
CA LEU A 28 11.69 2.80 -2.59
C LEU A 28 10.95 2.05 -3.72
N HIS A 29 10.85 0.72 -3.62
CA HIS A 29 10.18 -0.11 -4.59
C HIS A 29 8.66 0.14 -4.58
N GLU A 30 8.04 0.11 -3.40
CA GLU A 30 6.62 0.44 -3.21
C GLU A 30 6.29 1.82 -3.77
N ARG A 31 7.09 2.82 -3.39
CA ARG A 31 6.93 4.21 -3.86
C ARG A 31 7.04 4.31 -5.38
N THR A 32 7.99 3.61 -5.99
CA THR A 32 8.15 3.62 -7.45
C THR A 32 6.95 2.99 -8.15
N CYS A 33 6.45 1.88 -7.61
CA CYS A 33 5.31 1.16 -8.15
C CYS A 33 4.01 1.97 -8.06
N ILE A 34 3.71 2.56 -6.88
CA ILE A 34 2.47 3.34 -6.70
C ILE A 34 2.49 4.63 -7.54
N ARG A 35 3.64 5.30 -7.68
CA ARG A 35 3.81 6.44 -8.60
C ARG A 35 3.49 6.06 -10.03
N LYS A 36 3.99 4.90 -10.49
CA LYS A 36 3.74 4.42 -11.84
C LYS A 36 2.26 4.11 -12.05
N TRP A 37 1.61 3.51 -11.07
CA TRP A 37 0.17 3.19 -11.09
C TRP A 37 -0.69 4.45 -11.25
N VAL A 38 -0.52 5.41 -10.33
CA VAL A 38 -1.29 6.67 -10.29
C VAL A 38 -1.03 7.52 -11.54
N ARG A 39 0.24 7.67 -11.96
CA ARG A 39 0.58 8.43 -13.17
C ARG A 39 0.09 7.78 -14.47
N SER A 40 -0.26 6.50 -14.43
CA SER A 40 -0.91 5.80 -15.55
C SER A 40 -2.41 6.03 -15.62
N GLY A 41 -2.99 6.73 -14.62
CA GLY A 41 -4.40 7.12 -14.60
C GLY A 41 -5.29 6.29 -13.68
N HIS A 42 -4.71 5.45 -12.83
CA HIS A 42 -5.49 4.61 -11.93
C HIS A 42 -5.60 5.22 -10.54
N GLU A 43 -6.74 5.04 -9.89
CA GLU A 43 -7.01 5.55 -8.56
C GLU A 43 -6.11 4.90 -7.52
N ILE A 44 -5.62 5.70 -6.57
CA ILE A 44 -4.81 5.21 -5.46
C ILE A 44 -5.58 4.26 -4.54
N GLU A 45 -6.89 4.51 -4.39
CA GLU A 45 -7.85 3.68 -3.64
C GLU A 45 -8.26 2.40 -4.39
N SER A 46 -7.66 2.14 -5.55
CA SER A 46 -7.89 0.92 -6.32
C SER A 46 -6.61 0.08 -6.43
N ASN A 47 -6.76 -1.18 -6.83
CA ASN A 47 -5.62 -2.06 -7.04
C ASN A 47 -5.85 -2.99 -8.25
N PRO A 48 -4.77 -3.41 -8.93
CA PRO A 48 -4.87 -4.28 -10.11
C PRO A 48 -5.21 -5.75 -9.79
N TRP A 49 -5.26 -6.13 -8.51
CA TRP A 49 -5.49 -7.51 -8.09
C TRP A 49 -6.93 -7.78 -7.62
N HIS A 50 -7.79 -6.75 -7.64
CA HIS A 50 -9.16 -6.83 -7.13
C HIS A 50 -9.23 -7.33 -5.68
N TYR A 51 -8.20 -7.04 -4.88
CA TYR A 51 -8.22 -7.37 -3.46
C TYR A 51 -9.19 -6.45 -2.74
N LEU A 52 -9.99 -7.04 -1.86
CA LEU A 52 -11.00 -6.39 -1.05
C LEU A 52 -10.65 -6.55 0.43
N ASP A 53 -11.14 -5.65 1.26
CA ASP A 53 -11.15 -5.82 2.72
C ASP A 53 -12.27 -6.76 3.19
N ALA A 54 -12.41 -6.90 4.51
CA ALA A 54 -13.41 -7.75 5.14
C ALA A 54 -14.86 -7.30 4.89
N ASP A 55 -15.06 -6.01 4.60
CA ASP A 55 -16.37 -5.42 4.31
C ASP A 55 -16.71 -5.47 2.81
N GLY A 56 -15.79 -6.01 1.98
CA GLY A 56 -15.96 -6.12 0.54
C GLY A 56 -15.58 -4.85 -0.23
N MET A 57 -14.94 -3.88 0.41
CA MET A 57 -14.46 -2.65 -0.23
C MET A 57 -13.06 -2.86 -0.83
N PRO A 58 -12.74 -2.24 -1.99
CA PRO A 58 -11.41 -2.35 -2.57
C PRO A 58 -10.31 -1.86 -1.63
N LEU A 59 -9.24 -2.64 -1.51
CA LEU A 59 -8.01 -2.18 -0.87
C LEU A 59 -7.31 -1.14 -1.76
N ASN A 60 -6.67 -0.17 -1.14
CA ASN A 60 -5.81 0.76 -1.88
C ASN A 60 -4.58 0.04 -2.46
N TYR A 61 -3.93 0.68 -3.43
CA TYR A 61 -2.83 0.08 -4.18
C TYR A 61 -1.72 -0.45 -3.25
N LEU A 62 -1.33 0.33 -2.23
CA LEU A 62 -0.22 -0.02 -1.35
C LEU A 62 -0.56 -1.21 -0.45
N GLN A 63 -1.77 -1.24 0.12
CA GLN A 63 -2.27 -2.36 0.90
C GLN A 63 -2.29 -3.65 0.07
N ALA A 64 -2.88 -3.58 -1.12
CA ALA A 64 -2.98 -4.73 -2.01
C ALA A 64 -1.60 -5.18 -2.54
N PHE A 65 -0.69 -4.24 -2.81
CA PHE A 65 0.69 -4.52 -3.21
C PHE A 65 1.42 -5.33 -2.13
N ARG A 66 1.29 -4.91 -0.87
CA ARG A 66 1.92 -5.57 0.27
C ARG A 66 1.37 -6.98 0.48
N LEU A 67 0.06 -7.17 0.36
CA LEU A 67 -0.54 -8.51 0.38
C LEU A 67 -0.06 -9.37 -0.78
N LYS A 68 0.05 -8.81 -1.99
CA LYS A 68 0.46 -9.54 -3.18
C LYS A 68 1.90 -10.05 -3.10
N TYR A 69 2.80 -9.23 -2.57
CA TYR A 69 4.25 -9.46 -2.60
C TYR A 69 4.87 -9.84 -1.26
N GLY A 70 4.05 -10.23 -0.28
CA GLY A 70 4.55 -11.08 0.83
C GLY A 70 4.69 -10.39 2.18
N TYR A 71 3.85 -9.41 2.49
CA TYR A 71 3.65 -9.00 3.88
C TYR A 71 2.19 -9.23 4.25
N PRO A 72 1.82 -10.40 4.82
CA PRO A 72 0.51 -10.56 5.46
C PRO A 72 0.31 -9.49 6.55
N SER A 73 1.42 -8.91 7.02
CA SER A 73 1.50 -7.94 8.09
C SER A 73 2.91 -7.35 8.19
N GLY A 74 3.02 -6.05 8.43
CA GLY A 74 4.30 -5.34 8.50
C GLY A 74 4.20 -4.09 9.38
N PRO A 75 5.26 -3.27 9.47
CA PRO A 75 5.42 -2.16 10.42
C PRO A 75 4.37 -1.05 10.26
N TRP A 76 3.60 -1.09 9.18
CA TRP A 76 2.45 -0.23 8.92
C TRP A 76 1.15 -0.66 9.63
N ASN A 77 1.13 -1.84 10.29
CA ASN A 77 0.03 -2.25 11.17
C ASN A 77 0.14 -1.65 12.58
N TYR A 78 0.93 -0.57 12.77
CA TYR A 78 1.14 0.06 14.07
C TYR A 78 -0.18 0.51 14.74
N TRP A 79 -1.21 0.83 13.94
CA TRP A 79 -2.54 1.23 14.40
C TRP A 79 -3.35 0.08 15.01
N LYS A 80 -2.98 -1.18 14.77
CA LYS A 80 -3.61 -2.36 15.36
C LYS A 80 -3.15 -2.67 16.79
N GLY A 81 -2.32 -1.80 17.37
CA GLY A 81 -1.81 -1.97 18.72
C GLY A 81 -0.66 -2.96 18.83
N PRO A 82 0.01 -3.02 19.99
CA PRO A 82 1.24 -3.78 20.19
C PRO A 82 1.05 -5.31 20.11
N ASP A 83 -0.18 -5.80 20.24
CA ASP A 83 -0.49 -7.23 20.24
C ASP A 83 -0.46 -7.83 18.82
N GLU A 84 -0.81 -7.05 17.80
CA GLU A 84 -0.76 -7.44 16.39
C GLU A 84 0.52 -6.97 15.67
N GLN A 85 1.54 -6.51 16.41
CA GLN A 85 2.82 -6.09 15.81
C GLN A 85 3.73 -7.29 15.49
N PHE A 86 4.14 -7.36 14.22
CA PHE A 86 5.06 -8.35 13.69
C PHE A 86 6.51 -7.90 13.92
N LEU A 87 7.38 -8.85 14.20
CA LEU A 87 8.79 -8.62 14.50
C LEU A 87 9.62 -8.72 13.23
N TRP A 88 10.63 -7.88 13.09
CA TRP A 88 11.57 -7.96 11.98
C TRP A 88 12.53 -9.14 12.18
N ASP A 89 12.57 -10.06 11.22
CA ASP A 89 13.55 -11.16 11.15
C ASP A 89 14.70 -10.76 10.21
N ASP A 90 15.87 -10.51 10.78
CA ASP A 90 17.08 -10.13 10.04
C ASP A 90 17.63 -11.25 9.14
N ALA A 91 17.39 -12.52 9.46
CA ALA A 91 17.87 -13.64 8.65
C ALA A 91 17.02 -13.83 7.38
N ARG A 92 15.71 -13.63 7.50
CA ARG A 92 14.75 -13.77 6.39
C ARG A 92 14.46 -12.46 5.67
N GLN A 93 14.88 -11.33 6.24
CA GLN A 93 14.61 -9.98 5.74
C GLN A 93 13.10 -9.73 5.58
N CYS A 94 12.29 -10.22 6.52
CA CYS A 94 10.83 -10.09 6.52
C CYS A 94 10.26 -9.89 7.92
N PHE A 95 9.01 -9.41 8.02
CA PHE A 95 8.29 -9.34 9.30
C PHE A 95 7.57 -10.66 9.58
N ILE A 96 7.72 -11.20 10.81
CA ILE A 96 7.16 -12.48 11.27
C ILE A 96 6.25 -12.29 12.48
N SER A 97 5.30 -13.21 12.69
CA SER A 97 4.40 -13.15 13.86
C SER A 97 5.19 -13.34 15.16
N LYS A 98 4.72 -12.76 16.27
CA LYS A 98 5.24 -13.10 17.62
C LYS A 98 5.08 -14.59 17.94
N ASP A 99 4.07 -15.24 17.38
CA ASP A 99 3.81 -16.67 17.58
C ASP A 99 4.72 -17.57 16.71
N GLU A 100 5.46 -16.99 15.76
CA GLU A 100 6.39 -17.70 14.87
C GLU A 100 7.86 -17.63 15.33
N LEU A 101 8.11 -17.03 16.51
CA LEU A 101 9.41 -16.99 17.19
C LEU A 101 9.81 -18.34 17.80
#